data_AF-A0A7J6V2Y5-F1
#
_entry.id   AF-A0A7J6V2Y5-F1
#
_cell.length_a   1.000
_cell.length_b   1.000
_cell.length_c   1.000
_cell.angle_alpha   90.00
_cell.angle_beta   90.00
_cell.angle_gamma   90.00
#
_symmetry.space_group_name_H-M   'P 1'
#
loop_
_entity.id
_entity.type
_entity.pdbx_description
1 polymer ?
#
loop_
_entity_poly.entity_id
_entity_poly.type
_entity_poly.pdbx_seq_one_letter_code
_entity_poly.pdbx_strand_id
1 'polypeptide(L)'
;MLADDLPACLLRPLTRKVYVSAAILSPHSRPEKEPPLVTAFIILSILALDYPIEKLACYLFEDGRSLLTFKALAETASFARIWVPFCRKHGMKPRNPEAYFGHKRDFLKNKVRLDFVRERRKVEREYDEFRVRINSLPESIRRRSDAYNAHEELRAKKN
;
A
#
# COMPACT_ATOMS: atom_id res chain seq x y z
N MET A 1 16.82 -10.48 -15.64
CA MET A 1 16.60 -11.88 -15.23
C MET A 1 15.19 -12.21 -15.63
N LEU A 2 15.06 -13.06 -16.64
CA LEU A 2 13.78 -13.41 -17.28
C LEU A 2 12.89 -14.16 -16.27
N ALA A 3 11.59 -14.20 -16.56
CA ALA A 3 10.52 -14.76 -15.73
C ALA A 3 10.63 -16.27 -15.42
N ASP A 4 11.80 -16.87 -15.61
CA ASP A 4 12.03 -18.31 -15.59
C ASP A 4 12.40 -18.88 -14.21
N ASP A 5 12.66 -18.03 -13.20
CA ASP A 5 13.03 -18.44 -11.83
C ASP A 5 11.88 -18.33 -10.81
N LEU A 6 10.61 -18.25 -11.24
CA LEU A 6 9.51 -18.43 -10.30
C LEU A 6 9.37 -19.91 -9.92
N PRO A 7 9.30 -20.28 -8.63
CA PRO A 7 9.16 -21.67 -8.23
C PRO A 7 7.90 -22.27 -8.84
N ALA A 8 8.05 -23.44 -9.46
CA ALA A 8 7.00 -24.18 -10.20
C ALA A 8 5.72 -24.46 -9.40
N CYS A 9 5.70 -24.20 -8.08
CA CYS A 9 4.51 -24.26 -7.26
C CYS A 9 3.48 -23.15 -7.58
N LEU A 10 3.87 -22.05 -8.24
CA LEU A 10 2.98 -20.95 -8.62
C LEU A 10 2.38 -21.08 -10.04
N LEU A 11 2.89 -21.99 -10.86
CA LEU A 11 2.45 -22.19 -12.26
C LEU A 11 1.69 -23.51 -12.46
N ARG A 12 0.71 -23.81 -11.60
CA ARG A 12 -0.29 -24.84 -11.91
C ARG A 12 -1.47 -24.24 -12.69
N PRO A 13 -1.96 -24.90 -13.76
CA PRO A 13 -3.07 -24.40 -14.55
C PRO A 13 -4.39 -24.65 -13.78
N LEU A 14 -4.83 -23.68 -12.98
CA LEU A 14 -6.07 -23.79 -12.19
C LEU A 14 -6.90 -22.51 -12.27
N THR A 15 -7.92 -22.57 -13.14
CA THR A 15 -9.23 -21.90 -13.07
C THR A 15 -9.28 -20.45 -12.56
N ARG A 16 -9.25 -19.48 -13.50
CA ARG A 16 -9.76 -18.09 -13.34
C ARG A 16 -9.46 -17.40 -11.99
N LYS A 17 -8.20 -17.38 -11.55
CA LYS A 17 -7.72 -16.47 -10.50
C LYS A 17 -6.75 -15.47 -11.11
N VAL A 18 -6.94 -14.19 -10.82
CA VAL A 18 -6.01 -13.14 -11.23
C VAL A 18 -4.95 -13.05 -10.14
N TYR A 19 -3.74 -13.48 -10.48
CA TYR A 19 -2.57 -13.36 -9.64
C TYR A 19 -1.86 -12.07 -10.02
N VAL A 20 -1.78 -11.11 -9.10
CA VAL A 20 -0.97 -9.91 -9.29
C VAL A 20 0.24 -10.03 -8.37
N SER A 21 1.39 -10.31 -8.98
CA SER A 21 2.68 -10.31 -8.28
C SER A 21 3.28 -8.91 -8.39
N ALA A 22 3.34 -8.19 -7.27
CA ALA A 22 4.16 -6.99 -7.15
C ALA A 22 5.54 -7.45 -6.66
N ALA A 23 6.53 -7.46 -7.56
CA ALA A 23 7.91 -7.77 -7.20
C ALA A 23 8.66 -6.44 -6.99
N ILE A 24 9.13 -6.20 -5.76
CA ILE A 24 10.06 -5.11 -5.47
C ILE A 24 11.46 -5.74 -5.52
N LEU A 25 11.95 -5.97 -6.74
CA LEU A 25 13.30 -6.49 -6.97
C LEU A 25 14.30 -5.34 -6.82
N SER A 26 15.27 -5.47 -5.91
CA SER A 26 16.38 -4.52 -5.79
C SER A 26 17.66 -5.14 -6.36
N PRO A 27 18.13 -4.78 -7.57
CA PRO A 27 19.48 -5.11 -7.97
C PRO A 27 20.40 -4.02 -7.42
N HIS A 28 21.05 -4.31 -6.28
CA HIS A 28 22.18 -3.55 -5.73
C HIS A 28 21.96 -2.05 -5.41
N SER A 29 21.91 -1.74 -4.10
CA SER A 29 22.39 -0.48 -3.50
C SER A 29 22.16 0.84 -4.29
N ARG A 30 20.92 1.25 -4.51
CA ARG A 30 20.63 2.64 -4.95
C ARG A 30 20.03 3.47 -3.80
N PRO A 31 20.47 4.73 -3.62
CA PRO A 31 19.96 5.64 -2.58
C PRO A 31 18.54 6.16 -2.88
N GLU A 32 17.99 5.83 -4.04
CA GLU A 32 16.63 6.11 -4.47
C GLU A 32 15.75 4.87 -4.27
N LYS A 33 15.40 4.56 -3.02
CA LYS A 33 14.37 3.55 -2.76
C LYS A 33 13.05 4.10 -3.29
N GLU A 34 12.32 3.32 -4.10
CA GLU A 34 10.94 3.67 -4.45
C GLU A 34 10.18 4.01 -3.15
N PRO A 35 9.48 5.15 -3.09
CA PRO A 35 8.78 5.54 -1.87
C PRO A 35 7.76 4.45 -1.51
N PRO A 36 7.70 3.99 -0.24
CA PRO A 36 6.71 3.01 0.21
C PRO A 36 5.26 3.38 -0.15
N LEU A 37 5.03 4.68 -0.37
CA LEU A 37 3.78 5.26 -0.81
C LEU A 37 3.35 4.82 -2.23
N VAL A 38 4.30 4.71 -3.17
CA VAL A 38 4.01 4.29 -4.56
C VAL A 38 3.56 2.82 -4.57
N THR A 39 4.29 1.95 -3.88
CA THR A 39 3.89 0.55 -3.68
C THR A 39 2.50 0.45 -3.07
N ALA A 40 2.22 1.24 -2.04
CA ALA A 40 0.91 1.24 -1.39
C ALA A 40 -0.22 1.63 -2.35
N PHE A 41 -0.02 2.64 -3.21
CA PHE A 41 -1.02 3.05 -4.19
C PHE A 41 -1.28 1.98 -5.26
N ILE A 42 -0.25 1.24 -5.67
CA ILE A 42 -0.40 0.09 -6.58
C ILE A 42 -1.26 -0.99 -5.93
N ILE A 43 -0.95 -1.38 -4.69
CA ILE A 43 -1.72 -2.38 -3.94
C ILE A 43 -3.19 -1.93 -3.78
N LEU A 44 -3.43 -0.68 -3.39
CA LEU A 44 -4.79 -0.13 -3.24
C LEU A 44 -5.56 -0.14 -4.55
N SER A 45 -4.89 0.14 -5.67
CA SER A 45 -5.50 0.12 -7.00
C SER A 45 -5.93 -1.29 -7.41
N ILE A 46 -5.10 -2.29 -7.09
CA ILE A 46 -5.39 -3.72 -7.34
C ILE A 46 -6.55 -4.18 -6.47
N LEU A 47 -6.53 -3.87 -5.17
CA LEU A 47 -7.59 -4.27 -4.23
C LEU A 47 -8.95 -3.63 -4.58
N ALA A 48 -8.93 -2.41 -5.13
CA ALA A 48 -10.12 -1.71 -5.58
C ALA A 48 -10.66 -2.17 -6.95
N LEU A 49 -10.02 -3.17 -7.59
CA LEU A 49 -10.55 -3.76 -8.82
C LEU A 49 -11.94 -4.36 -8.57
N ASP A 50 -12.79 -4.22 -9.60
CA ASP A 50 -14.11 -4.82 -9.65
C ASP A 50 -13.96 -6.27 -10.12
N TYR A 51 -13.34 -7.09 -9.26
CA TYR A 51 -13.10 -8.50 -9.49
C TYR A 51 -13.54 -9.29 -8.25
N PRO A 52 -14.11 -10.50 -8.42
CA PRO A 52 -14.54 -11.33 -7.29
C PRO A 52 -13.38 -11.56 -6.32
N ILE A 53 -13.60 -11.25 -5.04
CA ILE A 53 -12.54 -11.27 -4.04
C ILE A 53 -12.00 -12.69 -3.82
N GLU A 54 -12.83 -13.71 -4.06
CA GLU A 54 -12.45 -15.13 -3.95
C GLU A 54 -11.44 -15.54 -5.03
N LYS A 55 -11.28 -14.70 -6.06
CA LYS A 55 -10.42 -14.94 -7.22
C LYS A 55 -9.23 -13.97 -7.31
N LEU A 56 -9.14 -13.00 -6.40
CA LEU A 56 -8.05 -12.03 -6.37
C LEU A 56 -7.01 -12.47 -5.34
N ALA A 57 -5.78 -12.69 -5.78
CA ALA A 57 -4.64 -12.91 -4.90
C ALA A 57 -3.52 -11.92 -5.27
N CYS A 58 -3.07 -11.15 -4.28
CA CYS A 58 -1.94 -10.23 -4.42
C CYS A 58 -0.75 -10.80 -3.66
N TYR A 59 0.33 -11.09 -4.37
CA TYR A 59 1.59 -11.53 -3.77
C TYR A 59 2.59 -10.39 -3.83
N LEU A 60 3.17 -10.06 -2.68
CA LEU A 60 4.28 -9.13 -2.60
C LEU A 60 5.55 -9.92 -2.35
N PHE A 61 6.51 -9.78 -3.26
CA PHE A 61 7.83 -10.36 -3.11
C PHE A 61 8.83 -9.23 -2.86
N GLU A 62 9.53 -9.30 -1.73
CA GLU A 62 10.55 -8.33 -1.31
C GLU A 62 11.83 -9.09 -0.92
N ASP A 63 12.96 -8.73 -1.52
CA ASP A 63 14.27 -9.36 -1.30
C ASP A 63 14.97 -8.97 0.01
N GLY A 64 14.26 -8.32 0.93
CA GLY A 64 14.76 -7.99 2.25
C GLY A 64 13.61 -7.83 3.21
N ARG A 65 13.66 -8.41 4.40
CA ARG A 65 12.59 -8.24 5.42
C ARG A 65 12.68 -6.85 6.06
N SER A 66 12.31 -5.81 5.31
CA SER A 66 12.37 -4.45 5.80
C SER A 66 11.18 -4.14 6.71
N LEU A 67 11.46 -3.75 7.96
CA LEU A 67 10.43 -3.27 8.89
C LEU A 67 9.61 -2.10 8.30
N LEU A 68 10.23 -1.31 7.43
CA LEU A 68 9.58 -0.21 6.71
C LEU A 68 8.46 -0.73 5.80
N THR A 69 8.75 -1.75 5.00
CA THR A 69 7.80 -2.36 4.07
C THR A 69 6.65 -3.01 4.84
N PHE A 70 6.95 -3.78 5.88
CA PHE A 70 5.91 -4.38 6.74
C PHE A 70 4.97 -3.33 7.35
N LYS A 71 5.52 -2.25 7.92
CA LYS A 71 4.71 -1.17 8.48
C LYS A 71 3.91 -0.42 7.41
N ALA A 72 4.50 -0.17 6.24
CA ALA A 72 3.80 0.48 5.14
C ALA A 72 2.61 -0.37 4.66
N LEU A 73 2.76 -1.69 4.58
CA LEU A 73 1.68 -2.60 4.22
C LEU A 73 0.56 -2.62 5.26
N ALA A 74 0.91 -2.61 6.55
CA ALA A 74 -0.08 -2.55 7.62
C ALA A 74 -0.94 -1.27 7.53
N GLU A 75 -0.30 -0.12 7.30
CA GLU A 75 -1.00 1.15 7.06
C GLU A 75 -1.84 1.11 5.79
N THR A 76 -1.32 0.51 4.72
CA THR A 76 -2.03 0.34 3.44
C THR A 76 -3.28 -0.53 3.62
N ALA A 77 -3.17 -1.64 4.34
CA ALA A 77 -4.29 -2.52 4.64
C ALA A 77 -5.37 -1.82 5.48
N SER A 78 -4.96 -0.98 6.44
CA SER A 78 -5.88 -0.16 7.23
C SER A 78 -6.69 0.79 6.34
N PHE A 79 -6.03 1.55 5.46
CA PHE A 79 -6.70 2.45 4.54
C PHE A 79 -7.55 1.72 3.49
N ALA A 80 -7.10 0.55 3.01
CA ALA A 80 -7.84 -0.28 2.05
C ALA A 80 -9.25 -0.64 2.54
N ARG A 81 -9.44 -0.82 3.85
CA ARG A 81 -10.76 -1.12 4.45
C ARG A 81 -11.79 -0.01 4.23
N ILE A 82 -11.34 1.23 3.99
CA ILE A 82 -12.19 2.38 3.73
C ILE A 82 -12.24 2.67 2.23
N TRP A 83 -11.09 2.62 1.55
CA TRP A 83 -10.96 2.92 0.13
C TRP A 83 -11.69 1.91 -0.77
N VAL A 84 -11.52 0.61 -0.54
CA VAL A 84 -12.06 -0.44 -1.42
C VAL A 84 -13.60 -0.44 -1.43
N PRO A 85 -14.30 -0.41 -0.28
CA PRO A 85 -15.76 -0.30 -0.27
C PRO A 85 -16.25 1.00 -0.91
N PHE A 86 -15.58 2.12 -0.68
CA PHE A 86 -15.92 3.41 -1.31
C PHE A 86 -15.83 3.34 -2.84
N CYS A 87 -14.73 2.77 -3.36
CA CYS A 87 -14.53 2.58 -4.80
C CYS A 87 -15.60 1.69 -5.43
N ARG A 88 -15.97 0.58 -4.77
CA ARG A 88 -16.98 -0.36 -5.27
C ARG A 88 -18.39 0.23 -5.21
N LYS A 89 -18.75 0.89 -4.10
CA LYS A 89 -20.07 1.49 -3.90
C LYS A 89 -20.39 2.57 -4.92
N HIS A 90 -19.40 3.40 -5.26
CA HIS A 90 -19.59 4.57 -6.11
C HIS A 90 -19.02 4.41 -7.53
N GLY A 91 -18.49 3.22 -7.87
CA GLY A 91 -17.96 2.93 -9.21
C GLY A 91 -16.80 3.85 -9.61
N MET A 92 -15.94 4.20 -8.66
CA MET A 92 -14.96 5.28 -8.81
C MET A 92 -13.91 4.98 -9.90
N LYS A 93 -13.63 5.98 -10.75
CA LYS A 93 -12.57 5.98 -11.75
C LYS A 93 -11.85 7.33 -11.73
N PRO A 94 -10.52 7.40 -11.53
CA PRO A 94 -9.54 6.32 -11.37
C PRO A 94 -9.58 5.64 -9.97
N ARG A 95 -9.08 4.39 -9.89
CA ARG A 95 -9.00 3.58 -8.63
C ARG A 95 -7.73 3.80 -7.81
N ASN A 96 -6.75 4.46 -8.42
CA ASN A 96 -5.57 4.93 -7.71
C ASN A 96 -5.97 6.18 -6.90
N PRO A 97 -5.78 6.20 -5.58
CA PRO A 97 -6.21 7.32 -4.74
C PRO A 97 -5.42 8.61 -5.00
N GLU A 98 -4.12 8.52 -5.31
CA GLU A 98 -3.31 9.68 -5.71
C GLU A 98 -3.80 10.29 -7.01
N ALA A 99 -4.10 9.46 -8.02
CA ALA A 99 -4.70 9.95 -9.25
C ALA A 99 -6.11 10.51 -8.99
N TYR A 100 -6.91 9.92 -8.10
CA TYR A 100 -8.26 10.38 -7.82
C TYR A 100 -8.28 11.75 -7.13
N PHE A 101 -7.52 11.92 -6.05
CA PHE A 101 -7.48 13.17 -5.27
C PHE A 101 -6.59 14.24 -5.90
N GLY A 102 -5.59 13.86 -6.72
CA GLY A 102 -4.74 14.80 -7.45
C GLY A 102 -5.43 15.52 -8.60
N HIS A 103 -6.54 14.97 -9.12
CA HIS A 103 -7.31 15.64 -10.18
C HIS A 103 -8.42 16.52 -9.56
N LYS A 104 -8.33 17.84 -9.76
CA LYS A 104 -9.44 18.77 -9.52
C LYS A 104 -10.52 18.58 -10.59
N ARG A 105 -11.28 17.48 -10.53
CA ARG A 105 -12.50 17.31 -11.34
C ARG A 105 -13.70 17.79 -10.55
N ASP A 106 -14.64 18.42 -11.24
CA ASP A 106 -15.98 18.67 -10.71
C ASP A 106 -16.74 17.34 -10.62
N PHE A 107 -16.54 16.63 -9.51
CA PHE A 107 -17.29 15.41 -9.17
C PHE A 107 -18.78 15.70 -8.91
N LEU A 108 -19.20 16.98 -8.92
CA LEU A 108 -20.56 17.45 -8.67
C LEU A 108 -21.46 17.46 -9.92
N LYS A 109 -20.93 17.16 -11.12
CA LYS A 109 -21.67 17.36 -12.37
C LYS A 109 -22.90 16.45 -12.58
N ASN A 110 -23.05 15.36 -11.82
CA ASN A 110 -24.22 14.49 -11.93
C ASN A 110 -24.78 14.15 -10.55
N LYS A 111 -25.93 14.76 -10.21
CA LYS A 111 -26.82 14.47 -9.06
C LYS A 111 -26.14 13.73 -7.89
N VAL A 112 -25.27 14.45 -7.18
CA VAL A 112 -24.49 13.85 -6.09
C VAL A 112 -25.40 13.60 -4.90
N ARG A 113 -25.64 12.31 -4.60
CA ARG A 113 -26.31 11.89 -3.37
C ARG A 113 -25.56 12.49 -2.17
N LEU A 114 -26.25 13.13 -1.22
CA LEU A 114 -25.64 13.73 -0.03
C LEU A 114 -24.70 12.75 0.71
N ASP A 115 -25.04 11.46 0.69
CA ASP A 115 -24.23 10.37 1.24
C ASP A 115 -22.84 10.29 0.60
N PHE A 116 -22.75 10.48 -0.72
CA PHE A 116 -21.46 10.48 -1.44
C PHE A 116 -20.56 11.62 -0.98
N VAL A 117 -21.09 12.84 -0.81
CA VAL A 117 -20.30 13.99 -0.36
C VAL A 117 -19.71 13.73 1.02
N ARG A 118 -20.52 13.17 1.93
CA ARG A 118 -20.10 12.83 3.29
C ARG A 118 -19.04 11.74 3.29
N GLU A 119 -19.26 10.66 2.55
CA GLU A 119 -18.31 9.56 2.44
C GLU A 119 -17.00 9.99 1.78
N ARG A 120 -17.05 10.74 0.66
CA ARG A 120 -15.86 11.27 -0.01
C ARG A 120 -15.02 12.13 0.93
N ARG A 121 -15.63 13.05 1.68
CA ARG A 121 -14.91 13.89 2.66
C ARG A 121 -14.26 13.06 3.76
N LYS A 122 -14.90 11.97 4.19
CA LYS A 122 -14.30 11.06 5.17
C LYS A 122 -13.08 10.36 4.55
N VAL A 123 -13.22 9.80 3.35
CA VAL A 123 -12.13 9.10 2.66
C VAL A 123 -10.95 10.03 2.34
N GLU A 124 -11.22 11.28 1.98
CA GLU A 124 -10.19 12.31 1.72
C GLU A 124 -9.34 12.58 2.96
N ARG A 125 -9.97 12.76 4.14
CA ARG A 125 -9.22 12.92 5.40
C ARG A 125 -8.38 11.69 5.74
N GLU A 126 -8.97 10.50 5.63
CA GLU A 126 -8.27 9.24 5.90
C GLU A 126 -7.09 9.02 4.94
N TYR A 127 -7.21 9.49 3.69
CA TYR A 127 -6.15 9.46 2.69
C TYR A 127 -4.99 10.39 3.07
N ASP A 128 -5.28 11.63 3.48
CA ASP A 128 -4.26 12.58 3.92
C ASP A 128 -3.51 12.07 5.15
N GLU A 129 -4.23 11.54 6.14
CA GLU A 129 -3.62 10.93 7.32
C GLU A 129 -2.79 9.69 6.96
N PHE A 130 -3.28 8.85 6.06
CA PHE A 130 -2.54 7.69 5.54
C PHE A 130 -1.21 8.11 4.91
N ARG A 131 -1.19 9.16 4.08
CA ARG A 131 0.05 9.69 3.49
C ARG A 131 1.03 10.16 4.56
N VAL A 132 0.55 10.88 5.57
CA VAL A 132 1.37 11.36 6.69
C VAL A 132 1.98 10.18 7.45
N ARG A 133 1.17 9.16 7.78
CA ARG A 133 1.64 7.95 8.48
C ARG A 133 2.75 7.25 7.69
N ILE A 134 2.54 6.97 6.41
CA ILE A 134 3.55 6.33 5.54
C ILE A 134 4.85 7.15 5.48
N ASN A 135 4.76 8.45 5.22
CA ASN A 135 5.94 9.32 5.10
C ASN A 135 6.70 9.47 6.42
N SER A 136 6.01 9.32 7.56
CA SER A 136 6.65 9.37 8.89
C SER A 136 7.36 8.08 9.30
N LEU A 137 7.11 6.95 8.60
CA LEU A 137 7.64 5.64 8.97
C LEU A 137 9.18 5.58 9.02
N PRO A 138 9.94 6.10 8.04
CA PRO A 138 11.40 6.01 8.08
C PRO A 138 11.99 6.64 9.34
N GLU A 139 11.53 7.84 9.69
CA GLU A 139 12.00 8.57 10.87
C GLU A 139 11.52 7.92 12.18
N SER A 140 10.28 7.42 12.22
CA SER A 140 9.74 6.67 13.36
C SER A 140 10.48 5.34 13.61
N ILE A 141 10.93 4.67 12.55
CA ILE A 141 11.74 3.46 12.65
C ILE A 141 13.13 3.81 13.17
N ARG A 142 13.79 4.82 12.60
CA ARG A 142 15.11 5.28 13.01
C ARG A 142 15.16 5.64 14.49
N ARG A 143 14.26 6.52 14.96
CA ARG A 143 14.20 6.93 16.38
C ARG A 143 14.06 5.77 17.35
N ARG A 144 13.23 4.77 17.00
CA ARG A 144 13.05 3.58 17.84
C ARG A 144 14.28 2.68 17.84
N SER A 145 14.97 2.56 16.70
CA SER A 145 16.24 1.84 16.61
C SER A 145 17.31 2.52 17.47
N ASP A 146 17.44 3.85 17.36
CA ASP A 146 18.44 4.63 18.10
C ASP A 146 18.20 4.51 19.62
N ALA A 147 16.95 4.61 20.06
CA ALA A 147 16.59 4.45 21.48
C ALA A 147 16.90 3.05 22.02
N TYR A 148 16.66 2.01 21.23
CA TYR A 148 16.98 0.63 21.61
C TYR A 148 18.50 0.43 21.72
N ASN A 149 19.25 0.89 20.72
CA ASN A 149 20.71 0.78 20.70
C ASN A 149 21.35 1.53 21.87
N ALA A 150 20.90 2.75 22.17
CA ALA A 150 21.39 3.53 23.30
C ALA A 150 21.15 2.81 24.65
N HIS A 151 20.00 2.16 24.81
CA HIS A 151 19.69 1.38 26.01
C HIS A 151 20.58 0.15 26.17
N GLU A 152 20.87 -0.55 25.06
CA GLU A 152 21.79 -1.70 25.06
C GLU A 152 23.24 -1.27 25.34
N GLU A 153 23.71 -0.14 24.81
CA GLU A 153 25.03 0.41 25.13
C GLU A 153 25.17 0.76 26.62
N LEU A 154 24.12 1.34 27.23
CA LEU A 154 24.10 1.63 28.67
C LEU A 154 24.13 0.35 29.52
N ARG A 155 23.53 -0.74 29.06
CA ARG A 155 23.61 -2.05 29.71
C ARG A 155 25.00 -2.68 29.57
N ALA A 156 25.59 -2.61 28.38
CA ALA A 156 26.92 -3.15 28.11
C ALA A 156 28.02 -2.46 28.94
N LYS A 157 27.87 -1.15 29.25
CA LYS A 157 28.81 -0.38 30.08
C LYS A 157 28.69 -0.64 31.59
N LYS A 158 27.63 -1.32 32.03
CA LYS A 158 27.39 -1.64 33.46
C LYS A 158 27.89 -3.03 33.86
N ASN A 159 28.34 -3.83 32.89
CA ASN A 159 28.94 -5.14 33.08
C ASN A 159 30.45 -5.06 32.82
#